data_AF-A0A834ZU82-F1
#
_entry.id   AF-A0A834ZU82-F1
#
_cell.length_a   1.000
_cell.length_b   1.000
_cell.length_c   1.000
_cell.angle_alpha   90.00
_cell.angle_beta   90.00
_cell.angle_gamma   90.00
#
_symmetry.space_group_name_H-M   'P 1'
#
loop_
_entity.id
_entity.type
_entity.pdbx_description
1 polymer ?
#
loop_
_entity_poly.entity_id
_entity_poly.type
_entity_poly.pdbx_seq_one_letter_code
_entity_poly.pdbx_strand_id
1 'polypeptide(L)'
;MKVQDVVGTVQGIKVRVIDTPGLLPSWSDQHQNEKIFQSVKQFIKKTPPDIVLYLDRLDMQSRDFGDMPLLSTITEIFGPSIWFNAIVVLTHAACAPPDGPNGTASSYDMFVTQRSHVVQQAIRQAAAGDMRLMNPVSLVENYSACRINRAG
;
A
#
# COMPACT_ATOMS: atom_id res chain seq x y z
N MET A 1 1.92 12.80 14.20
CA MET A 1 1.73 13.23 12.81
C MET A 1 0.25 13.47 12.55
N LYS A 2 -0.11 14.38 11.65
CA LYS A 2 -1.51 14.72 11.30
C LYS A 2 -1.76 14.36 9.84
N VAL A 3 -3.02 14.14 9.49
CA VAL A 3 -3.45 14.01 8.09
C VAL A 3 -3.13 15.32 7.36
N GLN A 4 -2.53 15.24 6.17
CA GLN A 4 -2.22 16.39 5.33
C GLN A 4 -3.11 16.40 4.09
N ASP A 5 -3.59 17.59 3.72
CA ASP A 5 -4.46 17.80 2.57
C ASP A 5 -3.72 18.65 1.54
N VAL A 6 -3.37 18.05 0.42
CA VAL A 6 -2.66 18.72 -0.67
C VAL A 6 -3.60 18.81 -1.86
N VAL A 7 -3.90 20.02 -2.29
CA VAL A 7 -4.78 20.28 -3.44
C VAL A 7 -3.97 20.98 -4.52
N GLY A 8 -4.02 20.42 -5.73
CA GLY A 8 -3.34 20.94 -6.90
C GLY A 8 -4.23 20.88 -8.16
N THR A 9 -3.65 21.25 -9.29
CA THR A 9 -4.32 21.15 -10.60
C THR A 9 -3.35 20.59 -11.61
N VAL A 10 -3.78 19.58 -12.38
CA VAL A 10 -3.01 18.93 -13.44
C VAL A 10 -3.78 19.08 -14.73
N GLN A 11 -3.22 19.78 -15.73
CA GLN A 11 -3.89 20.02 -17.02
C GLN A 11 -5.33 20.57 -16.89
N GLY A 12 -5.58 21.43 -15.90
CA GLY A 12 -6.91 22.00 -15.63
C GLY A 12 -7.83 21.13 -14.76
N ILE A 13 -7.42 19.92 -14.40
CA ILE A 13 -8.16 19.01 -13.52
C ILE A 13 -7.70 19.20 -12.08
N LYS A 14 -8.63 19.50 -11.17
CA LYS A 14 -8.33 19.61 -9.74
C LYS A 14 -8.01 18.22 -9.17
N VAL A 15 -6.86 18.09 -8.52
CA VAL A 15 -6.42 16.85 -7.85
C VAL A 15 -6.25 17.13 -6.37
N ARG A 16 -6.67 16.19 -5.53
CA ARG A 16 -6.51 16.23 -4.07
C ARG A 16 -5.81 14.97 -3.60
N VAL A 17 -4.76 15.12 -2.81
CA VAL A 17 -4.00 14.04 -2.18
C VAL A 17 -4.14 14.19 -0.67
N ILE A 18 -4.58 13.11 -0.03
CA ILE A 18 -4.73 13.05 1.42
C ILE A 18 -3.61 12.14 1.94
N ASP A 19 -2.57 12.75 2.47
CA ASP A 19 -1.45 12.03 3.08
C ASP A 19 -1.78 11.69 4.52
N THR A 20 -1.56 10.44 4.92
CA THR A 20 -1.92 9.91 6.23
C THR A 20 -0.66 9.66 7.06
N PRO A 21 -0.71 9.78 8.40
CA PRO A 21 0.40 9.36 9.24
C PRO A 21 0.82 7.92 8.96
N GLY A 22 2.14 7.67 8.96
CA GLY A 22 2.68 6.32 8.77
C GLY A 22 2.13 5.33 9.79
N LEU A 23 1.90 4.10 9.31
CA LEU A 23 1.40 3.00 10.12
C LEU A 23 2.57 2.36 10.86
N LEU A 24 2.32 1.94 12.10
CA LEU A 24 3.31 1.28 12.92
C LEU A 24 3.24 -0.24 12.73
N PRO A 25 4.38 -0.93 12.57
CA PRO A 25 4.43 -2.31 12.12
C PRO A 25 4.16 -3.35 13.21
N SER A 26 4.17 -2.98 14.49
CA SER A 26 4.01 -3.94 15.59
C SER A 26 2.54 -4.13 15.97
N TRP A 27 2.21 -5.35 16.39
CA TRP A 27 0.92 -5.68 17.02
C TRP A 27 0.64 -4.82 18.25
N SER A 28 1.69 -4.47 19.02
CA SER A 28 1.57 -3.55 20.17
C SER A 28 1.04 -2.18 19.80
N ASP A 29 1.14 -1.81 18.52
CA ASP A 29 0.82 -0.47 18.02
C ASP A 29 -0.59 -0.41 17.42
N GLN A 30 -1.35 -1.50 17.45
CA GLN A 30 -2.68 -1.58 16.84
C GLN A 30 -3.63 -0.49 17.34
N HIS A 31 -3.62 -0.19 18.64
CA HIS A 31 -4.44 0.88 19.20
C HIS A 31 -4.04 2.27 18.68
N GLN A 32 -2.75 2.49 18.39
CA GLN A 32 -2.29 3.74 17.79
C GLN A 32 -2.68 3.81 16.31
N ASN A 33 -2.55 2.72 15.57
CA ASN A 33 -3.01 2.61 14.18
C ASN A 33 -4.53 2.86 14.10
N GLU A 34 -5.33 2.29 15.01
CA GLU A 34 -6.76 2.55 15.10
C GLU A 34 -7.07 4.04 15.29
N LYS A 35 -6.38 4.72 16.21
CA LYS A 35 -6.53 6.18 16.40
C LYS A 35 -6.22 6.97 15.14
N ILE A 36 -5.16 6.59 14.42
CA ILE A 36 -4.79 7.20 13.14
C ILE A 36 -5.93 7.01 12.13
N PHE A 37 -6.42 5.79 11.96
CA PHE A 37 -7.49 5.49 11.01
C PHE A 37 -8.82 6.15 11.37
N GLN A 38 -9.19 6.25 12.64
CA GLN A 38 -10.37 7.00 13.06
C GLN A 38 -10.25 8.49 12.71
N SER A 39 -9.06 9.08 12.91
CA SER A 39 -8.79 10.45 12.49
C SER A 39 -8.92 10.61 10.97
N VAL A 40 -8.41 9.67 10.18
CA VAL A 40 -8.54 9.67 8.72
C VAL A 40 -10.00 9.51 8.29
N LYS A 41 -10.75 8.57 8.90
CA LYS A 41 -12.18 8.34 8.63
C LYS A 41 -12.99 9.61 8.86
N GLN A 42 -12.74 10.31 9.96
CA GLN A 42 -13.41 11.57 10.25
C GLN A 42 -13.02 12.66 9.23
N PHE A 43 -11.76 12.69 8.80
CA PHE A 43 -11.26 13.64 7.81
C PHE A 43 -11.92 13.46 6.43
N ILE A 44 -12.07 12.22 5.96
CA ILE A 44 -12.63 11.90 4.64
C ILE A 44 -14.17 11.76 4.63
N LYS A 45 -14.84 11.85 5.79
CA LYS A 45 -16.28 11.57 5.95
C LYS A 45 -17.18 12.31 4.95
N LYS A 46 -16.88 13.59 4.65
CA LYS A 46 -17.68 14.41 3.74
C LYS A 46 -17.30 14.25 2.26
N THR A 47 -16.06 13.83 2.02
CA THR A 47 -15.44 13.73 0.70
C THR A 47 -14.57 12.48 0.71
N PRO A 48 -15.18 11.30 0.48
CA PRO A 48 -14.42 10.06 0.43
C PRO A 48 -13.44 10.10 -0.75
N PRO A 49 -12.31 9.38 -0.66
CA PRO A 49 -11.36 9.31 -1.76
C PRO A 49 -11.94 8.55 -2.94
N ASP A 50 -11.65 9.02 -4.15
CA ASP A 50 -11.99 8.31 -5.39
C ASP A 50 -11.10 7.06 -5.58
N ILE A 51 -9.83 7.18 -5.17
CA ILE A 51 -8.78 6.13 -5.26
C ILE A 51 -8.06 6.04 -3.92
N VAL A 52 -7.75 4.82 -3.49
CA VAL A 52 -6.92 4.55 -2.31
C VAL A 52 -5.57 4.01 -2.77
N LEU A 53 -4.48 4.54 -2.25
CA LEU A 53 -3.14 3.99 -2.46
C LEU A 53 -2.73 3.25 -1.19
N TYR A 54 -2.64 1.92 -1.25
CA TYR A 54 -2.07 1.12 -0.18
C TYR A 54 -0.58 0.92 -0.44
N LEU A 55 0.26 1.54 0.38
CA LEU A 55 1.71 1.51 0.20
C LEU A 55 2.34 0.40 1.02
N ASP A 56 3.21 -0.36 0.38
CA ASP A 56 4.06 -1.36 1.00
C ASP A 56 5.44 -1.34 0.33
N ARG A 57 6.41 -2.07 0.86
CA ARG A 57 7.75 -2.20 0.30
C ARG A 57 7.86 -3.47 -0.53
N LEU A 58 8.56 -3.37 -1.67
CA LEU A 58 8.90 -4.52 -2.49
C LEU A 58 9.93 -5.43 -1.77
N ASP A 59 10.93 -4.83 -1.12
CA ASP A 59 12.03 -5.50 -0.42
C ASP A 59 11.69 -6.05 0.98
N MET A 60 10.42 -6.02 1.38
CA MET A 60 9.96 -6.66 2.61
C MET A 60 10.02 -8.18 2.48
N GLN A 61 10.88 -8.80 3.30
CA GLN A 61 11.08 -10.25 3.32
C GLN A 61 10.00 -11.03 4.09
N SER A 62 9.05 -10.35 4.72
CA SER A 62 7.98 -11.01 5.48
C SER A 62 7.13 -11.86 4.54
N ARG A 63 7.18 -13.18 4.75
CA ARG A 63 6.32 -14.18 4.11
C ARG A 63 5.03 -14.42 4.90
N ASP A 64 4.86 -13.70 6.01
CA ASP A 64 3.83 -13.98 7.00
C ASP A 64 2.67 -13.00 6.90
N PHE A 65 1.53 -13.43 7.44
CA PHE A 65 0.33 -12.62 7.67
C PHE A 65 0.51 -11.52 8.74
N GLY A 66 1.73 -11.02 8.94
CA GLY A 66 2.04 -9.98 9.92
C GLY A 66 1.25 -8.69 9.69
N ASP A 67 0.88 -8.43 8.44
CA ASP A 67 0.09 -7.26 8.05
C ASP A 67 -1.42 -7.47 8.23
N MET A 68 -1.88 -8.71 8.46
CA MET A 68 -3.32 -9.01 8.55
C MET A 68 -4.07 -8.24 9.64
N PRO A 69 -3.55 -8.08 10.87
CA PRO A 69 -4.23 -7.27 11.88
C PRO A 69 -4.43 -5.83 11.43
N LEU A 70 -3.43 -5.25 10.76
CA LEU A 70 -3.49 -3.89 10.25
C LEU A 70 -4.56 -3.77 9.14
N LEU A 71 -4.54 -4.70 8.17
CA LEU A 71 -5.50 -4.75 7.08
C LEU A 71 -6.95 -5.00 7.56
N SER A 72 -7.11 -5.84 8.58
CA SER A 72 -8.40 -6.07 9.25
C SER A 72 -8.89 -4.79 9.92
N THR A 73 -8.03 -4.09 10.66
CA THR A 73 -8.39 -2.80 11.28
C THR A 73 -8.77 -1.73 10.24
N ILE A 74 -8.09 -1.67 9.08
CA ILE A 74 -8.52 -0.83 7.96
C ILE A 74 -9.94 -1.19 7.53
N THR A 75 -10.21 -2.48 7.33
CA THR A 75 -11.53 -2.97 6.89
C THR A 75 -12.63 -2.70 7.93
N GLU A 76 -12.36 -2.91 9.22
CA GLU A 76 -13.29 -2.64 10.32
C GLU A 76 -13.66 -1.15 10.39
N ILE A 77 -12.68 -0.26 10.15
CA ILE A 77 -12.89 1.18 10.28
C ILE A 77 -13.54 1.76 9.01
N PHE A 78 -13.04 1.46 7.82
CA PHE A 78 -13.48 2.06 6.56
C PHE A 78 -14.55 1.24 5.82
N GLY A 79 -14.75 -0.02 6.23
CA GLY A 79 -15.61 -0.99 5.54
C GLY A 79 -14.88 -1.70 4.39
N PRO A 80 -15.36 -2.89 3.96
CA PRO A 80 -14.72 -3.66 2.87
C PRO A 80 -14.62 -2.92 1.54
N SER A 81 -15.51 -1.94 1.30
CA SER A 81 -15.54 -1.19 0.05
C SER A 81 -14.33 -0.29 -0.17
N ILE A 82 -13.54 0.00 0.87
CA ILE A 82 -12.30 0.78 0.75
C ILE A 82 -11.32 0.11 -0.23
N TRP A 83 -11.41 -1.22 -0.38
CA TRP A 83 -10.53 -2.00 -1.24
C TRP A 83 -10.94 -2.01 -2.71
N PHE A 84 -12.16 -1.61 -3.07
CA PHE A 84 -12.62 -1.69 -4.48
C PHE A 84 -11.89 -0.71 -5.40
N ASN A 85 -11.49 0.46 -4.89
CA ASN A 85 -10.72 1.46 -5.63
C ASN A 85 -9.28 1.57 -5.13
N ALA A 86 -8.77 0.51 -4.48
CA ALA A 86 -7.41 0.49 -3.96
C ALA A 86 -6.41 0.03 -5.03
N ILE A 87 -5.30 0.75 -5.13
CA ILE A 87 -4.10 0.37 -5.87
C ILE A 87 -3.04 -0.01 -4.85
N VAL A 88 -2.43 -1.19 -5.02
CA VAL A 88 -1.27 -1.61 -4.24
C VAL A 88 -0.03 -0.94 -4.83
N VAL A 89 0.68 -0.16 -4.04
CA VAL A 89 1.90 0.54 -4.45
C VAL A 89 3.08 -0.11 -3.74
N LEU A 90 3.93 -0.79 -4.49
CA LEU A 90 5.17 -1.39 -3.98
C LEU A 90 6.32 -0.43 -4.21
N THR A 91 6.78 0.18 -3.12
CA THR A 91 7.93 1.08 -3.07
C THR A 91 9.25 0.31 -3.09
N HIS A 92 10.38 1.01 -3.28
CA HIS A 92 11.72 0.43 -3.43
C HIS A 92 11.82 -0.48 -4.66
N ALA A 93 11.14 -0.13 -5.74
CA ALA A 93 11.12 -0.94 -6.96
C ALA A 93 12.52 -1.16 -7.57
N ALA A 94 13.52 -0.34 -7.28
CA ALA A 94 14.88 -0.55 -7.80
C ALA A 94 15.73 -1.53 -6.94
N CYS A 95 15.17 -2.11 -5.88
CA CYS A 95 15.89 -3.06 -5.04
C CYS A 95 16.26 -4.35 -5.78
N ALA A 96 17.39 -4.96 -5.39
CA ALA A 96 17.81 -6.24 -5.94
C ALA A 96 16.91 -7.36 -5.38
N PRO A 97 16.50 -8.34 -6.21
CA PRO A 97 15.82 -9.54 -5.72
C PRO A 97 16.66 -10.25 -4.66
N PRO A 98 16.04 -10.85 -3.63
CA PRO A 98 16.77 -11.62 -2.64
C PRO A 98 17.38 -12.89 -3.27
N ASP A 99 18.48 -13.35 -2.68
CA ASP A 99 19.07 -14.64 -3.04
C ASP A 99 18.08 -15.77 -2.76
N GLY A 100 17.95 -16.68 -3.73
CA GLY A 100 17.14 -17.87 -3.56
C GLY A 100 17.76 -18.86 -2.58
N PRO A 101 17.02 -19.92 -2.18
CA PRO A 101 17.49 -20.92 -1.20
C PRO A 101 18.82 -21.59 -1.56
N ASN A 102 19.16 -21.63 -2.85
CA ASN A 102 20.39 -22.22 -3.38
C ASN A 102 21.47 -21.17 -3.73
N GLY A 103 21.31 -19.92 -3.28
CA GLY A 103 22.21 -18.81 -3.64
C GLY A 103 22.04 -18.29 -5.08
N THR A 104 21.05 -18.79 -5.82
CA THR A 104 20.66 -18.26 -7.13
C THR A 104 19.71 -17.09 -6.95
N ALA A 105 20.07 -15.90 -7.42
CA ALA A 105 19.18 -14.74 -7.40
C ALA A 105 17.85 -15.06 -8.11
N SER A 106 16.73 -14.76 -7.45
CA SER A 106 15.42 -14.86 -8.10
C SER A 106 15.35 -13.82 -9.24
N SER A 107 14.63 -14.12 -10.32
CA SER A 107 14.38 -13.08 -11.33
C SER A 107 13.58 -11.94 -10.71
N TYR A 108 13.81 -10.71 -11.21
CA TYR A 108 13.09 -9.54 -10.74
C TYR A 108 11.57 -9.71 -10.91
N ASP A 109 11.13 -10.27 -12.04
CA ASP A 109 9.71 -10.54 -12.28
C ASP A 109 9.11 -11.53 -11.27
N MET A 110 9.85 -12.57 -10.88
CA MET A 110 9.39 -13.53 -9.87
C MET A 110 9.29 -12.88 -8.50
N PHE A 111 10.26 -12.06 -8.15
CA PHE A 111 10.28 -11.31 -6.89
C PHE A 111 9.09 -10.34 -6.78
N VAL A 112 8.83 -9.57 -7.84
CA VAL A 112 7.64 -8.70 -7.93
C VAL A 112 6.35 -9.51 -7.87
N THR A 113 6.25 -10.58 -8.64
CA THR A 113 5.05 -11.43 -8.68
C THR A 113 4.75 -12.01 -7.31
N GLN A 114 5.76 -12.52 -6.61
CA GLN A 114 5.60 -13.12 -5.29
C GLN A 114 5.13 -12.08 -4.26
N ARG A 115 5.78 -10.91 -4.18
CA ARG A 115 5.39 -9.87 -3.22
C ARG A 115 3.99 -9.32 -3.52
N SER A 116 3.69 -9.09 -4.80
CA SER A 116 2.36 -8.67 -5.25
C SER A 116 1.28 -9.64 -4.81
N HIS A 117 1.51 -10.94 -5.03
CA HIS A 117 0.56 -11.99 -4.68
C HIS A 117 0.28 -12.03 -3.17
N VAL A 118 1.33 -11.96 -2.34
CA VAL A 118 1.20 -11.96 -0.88
C VAL A 118 0.34 -10.79 -0.40
N VAL A 119 0.62 -9.57 -0.85
CA VAL A 119 -0.12 -8.37 -0.43
C VAL A 119 -1.58 -8.42 -0.93
N GLN A 120 -1.79 -8.77 -2.20
CA GLN A 120 -3.15 -8.91 -2.77
C GLN A 120 -3.97 -9.97 -2.03
N GLN A 121 -3.37 -11.11 -1.69
CA GLN A 121 -4.04 -12.16 -0.95
C GLN A 121 -4.40 -11.72 0.48
N ALA A 122 -3.49 -11.00 1.16
CA ALA A 122 -3.76 -10.47 2.49
C ALA A 122 -4.91 -9.44 2.47
N ILE A 123 -4.90 -8.51 1.49
CA ILE A 123 -6.01 -7.56 1.30
C ILE A 123 -7.33 -8.31 1.04
N ARG A 124 -7.32 -9.31 0.16
CA ARG A 124 -8.52 -10.11 -0.14
C ARG A 124 -9.07 -10.80 1.11
N GLN A 125 -8.20 -11.37 1.94
CA GLN A 125 -8.60 -12.01 3.20
C GLN A 125 -9.19 -10.99 4.17
N ALA A 126 -8.57 -9.82 4.32
CA ALA A 126 -9.07 -8.76 5.19
C ALA A 126 -10.42 -8.19 4.71
N ALA A 127 -10.63 -8.13 3.39
CA ALA A 127 -11.87 -7.71 2.75
C ALA A 127 -12.97 -8.79 2.76
N ALA A 128 -13.04 -9.58 3.83
CA ALA A 128 -14.00 -10.68 4.00
C ALA A 128 -13.94 -11.76 2.90
N GLY A 129 -12.79 -11.94 2.26
CA GLY A 129 -12.58 -12.97 1.24
C GLY A 129 -13.25 -12.69 -0.10
N ASP A 130 -13.51 -11.42 -0.46
CA ASP A 130 -14.14 -11.08 -1.74
C ASP A 130 -13.23 -11.48 -2.92
N MET A 131 -13.56 -12.60 -3.56
CA MET A 131 -12.81 -13.20 -4.65
C MET A 131 -12.73 -12.33 -5.92
N ARG A 132 -13.57 -11.29 -6.00
CA ARG A 132 -13.55 -10.33 -7.13
C ARG A 132 -12.43 -9.30 -6.98
N LEU A 133 -11.83 -9.19 -5.79
CA LEU A 133 -10.72 -8.27 -5.55
C LEU A 133 -9.43 -8.75 -6.20
N MET A 134 -9.00 -7.96 -7.18
CA MET A 134 -7.73 -8.05 -7.88
C MET A 134 -7.15 -6.65 -7.96
N ASN A 135 -6.67 -6.13 -6.83
CA ASN A 135 -6.15 -4.77 -6.77
C ASN A 135 -4.96 -4.61 -7.74
N PRO A 136 -4.96 -3.60 -8.63
CA PRO A 136 -3.82 -3.35 -9.50
C PRO A 136 -2.58 -3.04 -8.65
N VAL A 137 -1.42 -3.45 -9.16
CA VAL A 137 -0.12 -3.21 -8.51
C VAL A 137 0.66 -2.19 -9.33
N SER A 138 1.23 -1.20 -8.65
CA SER A 138 2.14 -0.21 -9.22
C SER A 138 3.49 -0.29 -8.50
N LEU A 139 4.57 -0.27 -9.29
CA LEU A 139 5.94 -0.26 -8.77
C LEU A 139 6.44 1.19 -8.73
N VAL A 140 6.97 1.61 -7.58
CA VAL A 140 7.43 2.98 -7.37
C VAL A 140 8.84 2.98 -6.79
N GLU A 141 9.70 3.81 -7.35
CA GLU A 141 11.01 4.13 -6.78
C GLU A 141 11.06 5.63 -6.48
N ASN A 142 11.22 5.97 -5.21
CA ASN A 142 11.25 7.36 -4.73
C ASN A 142 12.69 7.82 -4.44
N TYR A 143 13.68 6.94 -4.57
CA TYR A 143 15.08 7.31 -4.38
C TYR A 143 15.50 8.35 -5.41
N SER A 144 16.13 9.43 -4.94
CA SER A 144 16.50 10.57 -5.79
C SER A 144 17.52 10.21 -6.87
N ALA A 145 18.29 9.13 -6.70
CA ALA A 145 19.21 8.62 -7.71
C ALA A 145 18.63 7.41 -8.48
N CYS A 146 17.31 7.24 -8.51
CA CYS A 146 16.66 6.25 -9.37
C CYS A 146 17.14 6.41 -10.81
N ARG A 147 17.41 5.28 -11.46
CA ARG A 147 17.84 5.28 -12.87
C ARG A 147 16.74 5.88 -13.73
N ILE A 148 17.12 6.87 -14.52
CA ILE A 148 16.26 7.49 -15.54
C ILE A 148 16.38 6.73 -16.86
N ASN A 149 15.31 6.79 -17.65
CA ASN A 149 15.37 6.31 -19.02
C ASN A 149 16.15 7.32 -19.89
N ARG A 150 16.24 7.06 -21.20
CA ARG A 150 16.99 7.95 -22.11
C ARG A 150 16.39 9.37 -22.24
N ALA A 151 15.13 9.56 -21.85
CA ALA A 151 14.44 10.83 -21.93
C ALA A 151 14.65 11.74 -20.71
N GLY A 152 15.18 11.21 -19.60
CA GLY A 152 15.25 11.93 -18.32
C GLY A 152 13.98 11.74 -17.51
#